data_AF-A0A7D9E2A5-F1
#
_entry.id   AF-A0A7D9E2A5-F1
#
_cell.length_a   1.000
_cell.length_b   1.000
_cell.length_c   1.000
_cell.angle_alpha   90.00
_cell.angle_beta   90.00
_cell.angle_gamma   90.00
#
_symmetry.space_group_name_H-M   'P 1'
#
loop_
_entity.id
_entity.type
_entity.pdbx_description
1 polymer ?
#
loop_
_entity_poly.entity_id
_entity_poly.type
_entity_poly.pdbx_seq_one_letter_code
_entity_poly.pdbx_strand_id
1 'polypeptide(L)'
;MEFAEFIKIPMVDKVTLARPGLSRVVGTLCITGHHLLFSSRMQDSEELMLLHDNVESVDRKVSGQGATLTITCKNFDFFQLIFPFLEDAQKVQASVEPLSVVETLSVTYPFFYQATSVECKAENGWDLFSIDTYFMKMFQKTEDWRLSSVNNDYKLCHTYPPVVIVPRKISDDVLKKSAAFRQHGRFPVLCYFHSAKKSCLLRSSQPASGITTKRCKEDEKLLNETLSSDSKGLIFDTRNTTSVYNSRSKGFGVEPDSNYSQWKKTYGNLARHKEFTEMFRKYVEACIDSESSTSTWLSRLESSGWLRQLQLIINGGNVVAANIQKGATVLVHGGSGKDTTLIVSSFAQVLLDPQCRTVLGFESLIAREWLAAGHSFRERCIKLGTSNMRYKGQAPTFLMFLDAVYQ
;
A
#
# COMPACT_ATOMS: atom_id res chain seq x y z
N MET A 1 -23.33 -21.09 -3.17
CA MET A 1 -23.44 -21.57 -4.57
C MET A 1 -22.57 -20.74 -5.54
N GLU A 2 -21.75 -19.79 -5.07
CA GLU A 2 -21.05 -18.81 -5.94
C GLU A 2 -19.68 -19.26 -6.47
N PHE A 3 -19.01 -20.26 -5.86
CA PHE A 3 -17.70 -20.73 -6.33
C PHE A 3 -17.74 -21.87 -7.35
N ALA A 4 -18.89 -22.55 -7.46
CA ALA A 4 -19.05 -23.71 -8.34
C ALA A 4 -18.82 -23.35 -9.81
N GLU A 5 -19.08 -22.10 -10.19
CA GLU A 5 -18.88 -21.60 -11.55
C GLU A 5 -17.39 -21.46 -11.92
N PHE A 6 -16.53 -21.20 -10.93
CA PHE A 6 -15.08 -21.07 -11.15
C PHE A 6 -14.38 -22.44 -11.17
N ILE A 7 -14.82 -23.39 -10.35
CA ILE A 7 -14.14 -24.69 -10.19
C ILE A 7 -14.52 -25.63 -11.33
N LYS A 8 -13.61 -25.81 -12.29
CA LYS A 8 -13.78 -26.70 -13.45
C LYS A 8 -13.47 -28.16 -13.13
N ILE A 9 -12.62 -28.40 -12.14
CA ILE A 9 -12.32 -29.72 -11.60
C ILE A 9 -12.01 -29.59 -10.10
N PRO A 10 -12.81 -30.20 -9.21
CA PRO A 10 -12.64 -30.03 -7.76
C PRO A 10 -11.51 -30.89 -7.19
N MET A 11 -11.15 -31.99 -7.87
CA MET A 11 -10.16 -32.95 -7.39
C MET A 11 -9.44 -33.63 -8.55
N VAL A 12 -8.13 -33.80 -8.43
CA VAL A 12 -7.29 -34.51 -9.40
C VAL A 12 -6.33 -35.42 -8.65
N ASP A 13 -6.36 -36.71 -8.96
CA ASP A 13 -5.44 -37.70 -8.39
C ASP A 13 -4.15 -37.83 -9.22
N LYS A 14 -3.12 -38.40 -8.60
CA LYS A 14 -1.82 -38.69 -9.24
C LYS A 14 -1.10 -37.43 -9.76
N VAL A 15 -1.33 -36.29 -9.11
CA VAL A 15 -0.58 -35.06 -9.37
C VAL A 15 0.75 -35.16 -8.63
N THR A 16 1.85 -34.76 -9.27
CA THR A 16 3.15 -34.67 -8.58
C THR A 16 3.42 -33.23 -8.15
N LEU A 17 3.58 -33.00 -6.85
CA LEU A 17 4.09 -31.75 -6.29
C LEU A 17 5.63 -31.78 -6.33
N ALA A 18 6.22 -30.72 -6.87
CA ALA A 18 7.66 -30.50 -6.84
C ALA A 18 7.96 -29.07 -6.34
N ARG A 19 8.78 -28.97 -5.29
CA ARG A 19 9.28 -27.72 -4.72
C ARG A 19 10.80 -27.66 -4.82
N PRO A 20 11.41 -26.49 -4.99
CA PRO A 20 12.87 -26.35 -4.95
C PRO A 20 13.43 -26.93 -3.65
N GLY A 21 14.48 -27.76 -3.75
CA GLY A 21 15.17 -28.35 -2.59
C GLY A 21 14.43 -29.49 -1.89
N LEU A 22 13.24 -29.89 -2.34
CA LEU A 22 12.43 -30.93 -1.73
C LEU A 22 12.20 -32.12 -2.66
N SER A 23 11.93 -33.28 -2.06
CA SER A 23 11.59 -34.48 -2.83
C SER A 23 10.24 -34.33 -3.52
N ARG A 24 10.11 -34.92 -4.70
CA ARG A 24 8.83 -34.94 -5.43
C ARG A 24 7.85 -35.88 -4.74
N VAL A 25 6.61 -35.43 -4.61
CA VAL A 25 5.56 -36.19 -3.92
C VAL A 25 4.37 -36.35 -4.84
N VAL A 26 3.86 -37.57 -4.97
CA VAL A 26 2.63 -37.86 -5.74
C VAL A 26 1.45 -37.89 -4.77
N GLY A 27 0.35 -37.23 -5.13
CA GLY A 27 -0.81 -37.11 -4.25
C GLY A 27 -2.07 -36.67 -4.98
N THR A 28 -3.05 -36.25 -4.19
CA THR A 28 -4.32 -35.71 -4.66
C THR A 28 -4.30 -34.20 -4.49
N LEU A 29 -4.65 -33.49 -5.56
CA LEU A 29 -4.89 -32.04 -5.55
C LEU A 29 -6.40 -31.79 -5.38
N CYS A 30 -6.78 -30.88 -4.50
CA CYS A 30 -8.16 -30.44 -4.31
C CYS A 30 -8.27 -28.93 -4.42
N ILE A 31 -9.31 -28.45 -5.11
CA ILE A 31 -9.63 -27.04 -5.28
C ILE A 31 -10.91 -26.73 -4.51
N THR A 32 -10.81 -25.80 -3.57
CA THR A 32 -11.95 -25.25 -2.84
C THR A 32 -12.20 -23.80 -3.29
N GLY A 33 -13.22 -23.14 -2.71
CA GLY A 33 -13.50 -21.73 -3.02
C GLY A 33 -12.37 -20.77 -2.63
N HIS A 34 -11.55 -21.11 -1.64
CA HIS A 34 -10.49 -20.21 -1.12
C HIS A 34 -9.09 -20.80 -1.19
N HIS A 35 -8.96 -22.12 -1.24
CA HIS A 35 -7.68 -22.81 -1.16
C HIS A 35 -7.44 -23.82 -2.29
N LEU A 36 -6.18 -23.91 -2.69
CA LEU A 36 -5.59 -25.05 -3.39
C LEU A 36 -4.91 -25.94 -2.36
N LEU A 37 -5.36 -27.18 -2.26
CA LEU A 37 -4.92 -28.17 -1.28
C LEU A 37 -4.22 -29.34 -1.97
N PHE A 38 -3.12 -29.82 -1.43
CA PHE A 38 -2.46 -31.05 -1.90
C PHE A 38 -2.10 -31.92 -0.69
N SER A 39 -2.40 -33.22 -0.78
CA SER A 39 -1.93 -34.20 0.20
C SER A 39 -1.58 -35.51 -0.50
N SER A 40 -0.48 -36.12 -0.07
CA SER A 40 -0.07 -37.45 -0.52
C SER A 40 -0.77 -38.58 0.25
N ARG A 41 -1.50 -38.24 1.33
CA ARG A 41 -2.09 -39.17 2.31
C ARG A 41 -1.07 -40.08 3.02
N MET A 42 0.23 -39.81 2.88
CA MET A 42 1.29 -40.45 3.65
C MET A 42 1.65 -39.60 4.88
N GLN A 43 1.97 -40.27 5.98
CA GLN A 43 2.45 -39.62 7.20
C GLN A 43 3.80 -38.95 6.93
N ASP A 44 4.01 -37.76 7.51
CA ASP A 44 5.24 -36.95 7.37
C ASP A 44 5.64 -36.62 5.93
N SER A 45 4.65 -36.50 5.04
CA SER A 45 4.85 -36.10 3.65
C SER A 45 4.56 -34.62 3.41
N GLU A 46 5.12 -34.08 2.33
CA GLU A 46 4.84 -32.71 1.91
C GLU A 46 3.35 -32.50 1.60
N GLU A 47 2.76 -31.50 2.25
CA GLU A 47 1.41 -31.01 1.98
C GLU A 47 1.45 -29.55 1.47
N LEU A 48 0.39 -29.17 0.76
CA LEU A 48 0.16 -27.80 0.32
C LEU A 48 -1.20 -27.33 0.83
N MET A 49 -1.20 -26.16 1.44
CA MET A 49 -2.40 -25.37 1.65
C MET A 49 -2.11 -23.94 1.21
N LEU A 50 -2.62 -23.56 0.04
CA LEU A 50 -2.38 -22.26 -0.57
C LEU A 50 -3.70 -21.51 -0.74
N LEU A 51 -3.79 -20.32 -0.17
CA LEU A 51 -4.89 -19.39 -0.49
C LEU A 51 -4.79 -18.93 -1.94
N HIS A 52 -5.90 -18.94 -2.67
CA HIS A 52 -5.94 -18.47 -4.06
C HIS A 52 -5.50 -17.01 -4.19
N ASP A 53 -5.82 -16.16 -3.21
CA ASP A 53 -5.42 -14.75 -3.19
C ASP A 53 -3.88 -14.55 -3.05
N ASN A 54 -3.14 -15.59 -2.66
CA ASN A 54 -1.67 -15.57 -2.63
C ASN A 54 -1.04 -15.98 -3.97
N VAL A 55 -1.81 -16.51 -4.92
CA VAL A 55 -1.30 -16.85 -6.25
C VAL A 55 -0.98 -15.56 -7.00
N GLU A 56 0.23 -15.48 -7.55
CA GLU A 56 0.67 -14.40 -8.43
C GLU A 56 0.46 -14.79 -9.89
N SER A 57 1.09 -15.87 -10.35
CA SER A 57 0.93 -16.41 -11.71
C SER A 57 0.74 -17.93 -11.73
N VAL A 58 0.13 -18.41 -12.82
CA VAL A 58 0.03 -19.83 -13.14
C VAL A 58 0.54 -20.00 -14.57
N ASP A 59 1.72 -20.61 -14.71
CA ASP A 59 2.36 -20.80 -16.01
C ASP A 59 2.34 -22.28 -16.39
N ARG A 60 1.88 -22.60 -17.61
CA ARG A 60 1.71 -23.98 -18.06
C ARG A 60 2.74 -24.36 -19.12
N LYS A 61 3.40 -25.50 -18.91
CA LYS A 61 4.30 -26.14 -19.89
C LYS A 61 3.77 -27.53 -20.25
N VAL A 62 3.49 -27.76 -21.53
CA VAL A 62 3.01 -29.06 -22.03
C VAL A 62 4.20 -30.01 -22.20
N SER A 63 4.04 -31.28 -21.82
CA SER A 63 5.05 -32.32 -21.99
C SER A 63 4.39 -33.66 -22.33
N GLY A 64 4.52 -34.08 -23.59
CA GLY A 64 3.84 -35.28 -24.09
C GLY A 64 2.31 -35.15 -23.97
N GLN A 65 1.69 -36.12 -23.29
CA GLN A 65 0.24 -36.11 -23.01
C GLN A 65 -0.13 -35.33 -21.74
N GLY A 66 0.87 -34.96 -20.92
CA GLY A 66 0.70 -34.27 -19.65
C GLY A 66 1.08 -32.79 -19.72
N ALA A 67 1.06 -32.14 -18.56
CA ALA A 67 1.50 -30.76 -18.42
C ALA A 67 2.01 -30.46 -17.01
N THR A 68 2.89 -29.48 -16.90
CA THR A 68 3.34 -28.91 -15.63
C THR A 68 2.74 -27.52 -15.48
N LEU A 69 2.09 -27.27 -14.34
CA LEU A 69 1.74 -25.93 -13.89
C LEU A 69 2.79 -25.45 -12.89
N THR A 70 3.45 -24.35 -13.20
CA THR A 70 4.29 -23.60 -12.25
C THR A 70 3.41 -22.54 -11.59
N ILE A 71 3.20 -22.64 -10.29
CA ILE A 71 2.46 -21.66 -9.51
C ILE A 71 3.46 -20.77 -8.78
N THR A 72 3.47 -19.50 -9.13
CA THR A 72 4.26 -18.46 -8.45
C THR A 72 3.35 -17.74 -7.47
N CYS A 73 3.81 -17.53 -6.24
CA CYS A 73 3.07 -16.86 -5.19
C CYS A 73 3.54 -15.41 -4.98
N LYS A 74 2.70 -14.58 -4.36
CA LYS A 74 3.02 -13.18 -4.04
C LYS A 74 4.20 -13.04 -3.06
N ASN A 75 4.56 -14.08 -2.32
CA ASN A 75 5.73 -14.09 -1.44
C ASN A 75 7.00 -14.62 -2.14
N PHE A 76 7.01 -14.71 -3.48
CA PHE A 76 8.10 -15.22 -4.32
C PHE A 76 8.38 -16.71 -4.21
N ASP A 77 7.65 -17.43 -3.36
CA ASP A 77 7.66 -18.88 -3.39
C ASP A 77 7.03 -19.38 -4.69
N PHE A 78 7.55 -20.49 -5.20
CA PHE A 78 6.95 -21.17 -6.32
C PHE A 78 7.05 -22.69 -6.17
N PHE A 79 6.13 -23.38 -6.82
CA PHE A 79 6.12 -24.83 -6.88
C PHE A 79 5.52 -25.30 -8.20
N GLN A 80 5.77 -26.56 -8.53
CA GLN A 80 5.27 -27.19 -9.75
C GLN A 80 4.28 -28.28 -9.41
N LEU A 81 3.18 -28.30 -10.14
CA LEU A 81 2.20 -29.38 -10.17
C LEU A 81 2.29 -30.07 -11.53
N ILE A 82 2.72 -31.33 -11.53
CA ILE A 82 2.92 -32.11 -12.76
C ILE A 82 1.73 -33.06 -12.90
N PHE A 83 1.03 -32.92 -14.03
CA PHE A 83 -0.19 -33.65 -14.35
C PHE A 83 0.08 -34.69 -15.43
N PRO A 84 -0.41 -35.93 -15.26
CA PRO A 84 -0.34 -36.95 -16.31
C PRO A 84 -1.13 -36.58 -17.57
N PHE A 85 -2.22 -35.82 -17.43
CA PHE A 85 -3.12 -35.44 -18.51
C PHE A 85 -3.22 -33.92 -18.65
N LEU A 86 -3.08 -33.44 -19.88
CA LEU A 86 -3.18 -32.02 -20.22
C LEU A 86 -4.54 -31.41 -19.83
N GLU A 87 -5.63 -32.16 -20.02
CA GLU A 87 -7.00 -31.68 -19.74
C GLU A 87 -7.18 -31.30 -18.26
N ASP A 88 -6.64 -32.10 -17.35
CA ASP A 88 -6.70 -31.82 -15.91
C ASP A 88 -5.94 -30.54 -15.56
N ALA A 89 -4.71 -30.38 -16.09
CA ALA A 89 -3.93 -29.17 -15.89
C ALA A 89 -4.65 -27.93 -16.44
N GLN A 90 -5.32 -28.03 -17.59
CA GLN A 90 -6.11 -26.94 -18.16
C GLN A 90 -7.30 -26.56 -17.26
N LYS A 91 -8.04 -27.54 -16.74
CA LYS A 91 -9.17 -27.30 -15.84
C LYS A 91 -8.71 -26.72 -14.50
N VAL A 92 -7.59 -27.19 -13.96
CA VAL A 92 -7.00 -26.64 -12.72
C VAL A 92 -6.60 -25.18 -12.93
N GLN A 93 -5.85 -24.87 -14.00
CA GLN A 93 -5.46 -23.50 -14.31
C GLN A 93 -6.68 -22.59 -14.50
N ALA A 94 -7.68 -23.03 -15.27
CA ALA A 94 -8.93 -22.31 -15.49
C ALA A 94 -9.78 -22.10 -14.23
N SER A 95 -9.49 -22.85 -13.15
CA SER A 95 -10.11 -22.66 -11.83
C SER A 95 -9.31 -21.68 -10.98
N VAL A 96 -7.99 -21.88 -10.87
CA VAL A 96 -7.11 -21.10 -9.99
C VAL A 96 -6.97 -19.65 -10.44
N GLU A 97 -6.89 -19.39 -11.75
CA GLU A 97 -6.70 -18.03 -12.27
C GLU A 97 -7.85 -17.09 -11.84
N PRO A 98 -9.14 -17.38 -12.11
CA PRO A 98 -10.24 -16.54 -11.62
C PRO A 98 -10.34 -16.48 -10.09
N LEU A 99 -10.13 -17.61 -9.41
CA LEU A 99 -10.18 -17.67 -7.95
C LEU A 99 -9.10 -16.80 -7.28
N SER A 100 -7.98 -16.55 -7.97
CA SER A 100 -6.90 -15.69 -7.46
C SER A 100 -7.20 -14.19 -7.54
N VAL A 101 -8.29 -13.78 -8.18
CA VAL A 101 -8.63 -12.36 -8.41
C VAL A 101 -10.11 -12.04 -8.19
N VAL A 102 -10.81 -12.83 -7.36
CA VAL A 102 -12.25 -12.66 -7.09
C VAL A 102 -12.58 -11.26 -6.57
N GLU A 103 -13.29 -10.44 -7.35
CA GLU A 103 -13.54 -9.03 -7.03
C GLU A 103 -14.55 -8.83 -5.89
N THR A 104 -15.54 -9.73 -5.79
CA THR A 104 -16.62 -9.63 -4.81
C THR A 104 -16.10 -9.82 -3.38
N LEU A 105 -16.25 -8.80 -2.53
CA LEU A 105 -15.68 -8.81 -1.17
C LEU A 105 -16.32 -9.86 -0.26
N SER A 106 -17.65 -9.97 -0.28
CA SER A 106 -18.42 -10.87 0.60
C SER A 106 -18.07 -12.35 0.43
N VAL A 107 -17.41 -12.70 -0.68
CA VAL A 107 -16.98 -14.07 -0.95
C VAL A 107 -15.50 -14.29 -0.62
N THR A 108 -14.73 -13.27 -0.24
CA THR A 108 -13.31 -13.47 0.09
C THR A 108 -13.12 -14.25 1.40
N TYR A 109 -12.00 -14.97 1.52
CA TYR A 109 -11.73 -15.85 2.66
C TYR A 109 -11.94 -15.23 4.05
N PRO A 110 -11.57 -13.96 4.31
CA PRO A 110 -11.80 -13.35 5.62
C PRO A 110 -13.25 -13.40 6.13
N PHE A 111 -14.26 -13.47 5.24
CA PHE A 111 -15.67 -13.58 5.63
C PHE A 111 -16.10 -15.01 6.01
N PHE A 112 -15.27 -16.01 5.69
CA PHE A 112 -15.51 -17.43 5.99
C PHE A 112 -14.56 -17.95 7.08
N TYR A 113 -13.52 -17.19 7.41
CA TYR A 113 -12.55 -17.55 8.42
C TYR A 113 -13.21 -17.60 9.80
N GLN A 114 -12.99 -18.70 10.53
CA GLN A 114 -13.39 -18.85 11.91
C GLN A 114 -12.14 -19.16 12.75
N ALA A 115 -11.83 -18.27 13.69
CA ALA A 115 -10.70 -18.47 14.59
C ALA A 115 -10.92 -19.71 15.46
N THR A 116 -9.99 -20.66 15.37
CA THR A 116 -10.02 -21.92 16.11
C THR A 116 -9.36 -21.83 17.47
N SER A 117 -8.36 -20.95 17.65
CA SER A 117 -7.66 -20.76 18.93
C SER A 117 -8.38 -19.77 19.85
N VAL A 118 -8.25 -20.00 21.17
CA VAL A 118 -8.80 -19.13 22.22
C VAL A 118 -8.04 -17.79 22.27
N GLU A 119 -6.73 -17.82 22.02
CA GLU A 119 -5.86 -16.64 21.99
C GLU A 119 -6.30 -15.63 20.92
N CYS A 120 -6.64 -16.10 19.71
CA CYS A 120 -7.17 -15.24 18.65
C CYS A 120 -8.56 -14.63 18.97
N LYS A 121 -9.26 -15.13 20.00
CA LYS A 121 -10.55 -14.58 20.46
C LYS A 121 -10.39 -13.59 21.62
N ALA A 122 -9.23 -13.53 22.26
CA ALA A 122 -9.01 -12.73 23.45
C ALA A 122 -8.74 -11.25 23.13
N GLU A 123 -8.09 -10.96 22.00
CA GLU A 123 -7.77 -9.59 21.58
C GLU A 123 -8.62 -9.15 20.39
N ASN A 124 -9.30 -8.01 20.52
CA ASN A 124 -10.04 -7.38 19.44
C ASN A 124 -9.18 -6.31 18.76
N GLY A 125 -8.54 -6.67 17.64
CA GLY A 125 -7.71 -5.75 16.87
C GLY A 125 -8.46 -4.60 16.18
N TRP A 126 -9.79 -4.69 16.03
CA TRP A 126 -10.58 -3.67 15.31
C TRP A 126 -10.62 -2.32 16.02
N ASP A 127 -10.72 -2.35 17.35
CA ASP A 127 -10.88 -1.14 18.18
C ASP A 127 -9.57 -0.69 18.84
N LEU A 128 -8.48 -1.46 18.64
CA LEU A 128 -7.20 -1.27 19.32
C LEU A 128 -6.53 0.07 18.98
N PHE A 129 -6.76 0.59 17.77
CA PHE A 129 -6.05 1.76 17.24
C PHE A 129 -6.99 2.91 16.84
N SER A 130 -7.95 3.25 17.71
CA SER A 130 -8.89 4.34 17.45
C SER A 130 -8.21 5.72 17.36
N ILE A 131 -8.74 6.57 16.46
CA ILE A 131 -8.27 7.95 16.30
C ILE A 131 -8.47 8.76 17.59
N ASP A 132 -9.52 8.45 18.36
CA ASP A 132 -9.81 9.06 19.66
C ASP A 132 -8.70 8.78 20.67
N THR A 133 -8.24 7.53 20.77
CA THR A 133 -7.14 7.16 21.67
C THR A 133 -5.85 7.90 21.31
N TYR A 134 -5.55 8.00 20.01
CA TYR A 134 -4.40 8.77 19.54
C TYR A 134 -4.55 10.26 19.84
N PHE A 135 -5.72 10.84 19.57
CA PHE A 135 -6.00 12.25 19.83
C PHE A 135 -5.91 12.58 21.32
N MET A 136 -6.41 11.73 22.22
CA MET A 136 -6.34 11.97 23.67
C MET A 136 -4.90 12.01 24.17
N LYS A 137 -4.02 11.12 23.69
CA LYS A 137 -2.58 11.16 24.01
C LYS A 137 -1.91 12.45 23.54
N MET A 138 -2.38 13.01 22.42
CA MET A 138 -1.89 14.28 21.89
C MET A 138 -2.47 15.48 22.63
N PHE A 139 -3.77 15.45 22.95
CA PHE A 139 -4.50 16.53 23.62
C PHE A 139 -3.90 16.88 24.99
N GLN A 140 -3.38 15.87 25.69
CA GLN A 140 -2.59 16.06 26.93
C GLN A 140 -1.34 16.94 26.74
N LYS A 141 -0.89 17.16 25.49
CA LYS A 141 0.34 17.89 25.15
C LYS A 141 0.06 19.23 24.44
N THR A 142 -1.14 19.43 23.89
CA THR A 142 -1.54 20.65 23.16
C THR A 142 -3.06 20.71 23.03
N GLU A 143 -3.61 21.93 23.16
CA GLU A 143 -5.02 22.24 22.96
C GLU A 143 -5.32 22.88 21.59
N ASP A 144 -4.33 22.95 20.70
CA ASP A 144 -4.41 23.67 19.43
C ASP A 144 -5.14 22.86 18.33
N TRP A 145 -5.55 21.63 18.63
CA TRP A 145 -6.15 20.69 17.70
C TRP A 145 -7.52 20.21 18.19
N ARG A 146 -8.37 19.80 17.26
CA ARG A 146 -9.69 19.22 17.54
C ARG A 146 -9.98 18.03 16.62
N LEU A 147 -10.87 17.16 17.08
CA LEU A 147 -11.55 16.20 16.21
C LEU A 147 -12.64 16.93 15.41
N SER A 148 -12.73 16.63 14.12
CA SER A 148 -13.80 17.08 13.23
C SER A 148 -14.52 15.87 12.66
N SER A 149 -15.84 15.85 12.83
CA SER A 149 -16.76 14.88 12.22
C SER A 149 -17.31 15.35 10.88
N VAL A 150 -16.65 16.32 10.21
CA VAL A 150 -17.09 16.87 8.92
C VAL A 150 -17.22 15.80 7.81
N ASN A 151 -16.55 14.66 7.98
CA ASN A 151 -16.56 13.54 7.05
C ASN A 151 -17.32 12.31 7.59
N ASN A 152 -18.18 12.45 8.60
CA ASN A 152 -18.82 11.32 9.28
C ASN A 152 -19.63 10.40 8.35
N ASP A 153 -20.20 10.95 7.28
CA ASP A 153 -20.95 10.21 6.25
C ASP A 153 -20.13 9.92 4.98
N TYR A 154 -18.81 10.13 5.05
CA TYR A 154 -17.84 9.96 3.96
C TYR A 154 -18.11 10.80 2.71
N LYS A 155 -19.06 11.74 2.71
CA LYS A 155 -19.41 12.52 1.50
C LYS A 155 -18.35 13.54 1.13
N LEU A 156 -17.65 14.10 2.11
CA LEU A 156 -16.64 15.12 1.84
C LEU A 156 -15.38 14.48 1.21
N CYS A 157 -14.96 13.34 1.74
CA CYS A 157 -13.90 12.53 1.20
C CYS A 157 -14.16 11.04 1.49
N HIS A 158 -14.55 10.30 0.45
CA HIS A 158 -14.83 8.85 0.53
C HIS A 158 -13.65 7.98 0.96
N THR A 159 -12.45 8.55 1.06
CA THR A 159 -11.21 7.79 1.36
C THR A 159 -10.46 8.32 2.57
N TYR A 160 -11.07 9.22 3.32
CA TYR A 160 -10.64 9.60 4.66
C TYR A 160 -11.51 8.91 5.70
N PRO A 161 -11.04 8.84 6.96
CA PRO A 161 -11.85 8.32 8.04
C PRO A 161 -13.04 9.26 8.33
N PRO A 162 -14.05 8.80 9.08
CA PRO A 162 -15.23 9.61 9.40
C PRO A 162 -14.88 10.81 10.31
N VAL A 163 -13.84 10.66 11.12
CA VAL A 163 -13.31 11.69 12.02
C VAL A 163 -11.85 11.97 11.69
N VAL A 164 -11.49 13.26 11.58
CA VAL A 164 -10.12 13.71 11.29
C VAL A 164 -9.64 14.72 12.33
N ILE A 165 -8.31 14.84 12.48
CA ILE A 165 -7.70 15.82 13.39
C ILE A 165 -7.28 17.06 12.59
N VAL A 166 -7.74 18.23 13.05
CA VAL A 166 -7.57 19.53 12.39
C VAL A 166 -7.29 20.63 13.42
N PRO A 167 -6.76 21.81 13.02
CA PRO A 167 -6.53 22.89 13.97
C PRO A 167 -7.84 23.38 14.61
N ARG A 168 -7.81 23.65 15.91
CA ARG A 168 -8.98 23.98 16.72
C ARG A 168 -9.72 25.23 16.22
N LYS A 169 -9.00 26.21 15.69
CA LYS A 169 -9.57 27.48 15.18
C LYS A 169 -10.15 27.37 13.76
N ILE A 170 -9.98 26.24 13.07
CA ILE A 170 -10.52 26.03 11.74
C ILE A 170 -11.93 25.45 11.86
N SER A 171 -12.92 26.07 11.22
CA SER A 171 -14.30 25.59 11.17
C SER A 171 -14.49 24.53 10.08
N ASP A 172 -15.54 23.71 10.21
CA ASP A 172 -15.85 22.68 9.22
C ASP A 172 -16.19 23.26 7.83
N ASP A 173 -16.69 24.49 7.75
CA ASP A 173 -16.94 25.14 6.45
C ASP A 173 -15.65 25.53 5.71
N VAL A 174 -14.59 25.87 6.45
CA VAL A 174 -13.25 26.06 5.87
C VAL A 174 -12.72 24.72 5.34
N LEU A 175 -12.91 23.64 6.10
CA LEU A 175 -12.53 22.28 5.66
C LEU A 175 -13.27 21.87 4.39
N LYS A 176 -14.59 22.12 4.30
CA LYS A 176 -15.39 21.80 3.10
C LYS A 176 -14.85 22.50 1.85
N LYS A 177 -14.47 23.77 1.97
CA LYS A 177 -13.91 24.56 0.87
C LYS A 177 -12.49 24.12 0.49
N SER A 178 -11.63 23.82 1.47
CA SER A 178 -10.31 23.22 1.20
C SER A 178 -10.45 21.85 0.53
N ALA A 179 -11.38 21.01 0.96
CA ALA A 179 -11.67 19.72 0.35
C ALA A 179 -12.07 19.87 -1.12
N ALA A 180 -12.96 20.82 -1.45
CA ALA A 180 -13.32 21.11 -2.84
C ALA A 180 -12.13 21.57 -3.70
N PHE A 181 -11.10 22.16 -3.09
CA PHE A 181 -9.87 22.57 -3.74
C PHE A 181 -8.80 21.46 -3.79
N ARG A 182 -8.97 20.35 -3.08
CA ARG A 182 -7.98 19.25 -2.99
C ARG A 182 -8.49 18.04 -3.75
N GLN A 183 -7.62 17.39 -4.54
CA GLN A 183 -8.02 16.25 -5.36
C GLN A 183 -8.74 15.16 -4.52
N HIS A 184 -9.94 14.76 -4.95
CA HIS A 184 -10.79 13.79 -4.26
C HIS A 184 -11.20 14.17 -2.82
N GLY A 185 -11.20 15.46 -2.49
CA GLY A 185 -11.59 15.92 -1.15
C GLY A 185 -10.55 15.67 -0.07
N ARG A 186 -9.31 15.27 -0.43
CA ARG A 186 -8.26 14.92 0.55
C ARG A 186 -7.54 16.16 1.04
N PHE A 187 -8.23 16.96 1.83
CA PHE A 187 -7.71 18.18 2.45
C PHE A 187 -6.59 17.88 3.47
N PRO A 188 -5.75 18.87 3.81
CA PRO A 188 -4.73 18.73 4.85
C PRO A 188 -5.30 18.28 6.19
N VAL A 189 -4.80 17.14 6.69
CA VAL A 189 -5.14 16.58 8.01
C VAL A 189 -3.87 16.22 8.76
N LEU A 190 -3.94 16.21 10.09
CA LEU A 190 -2.80 15.84 10.95
C LEU A 190 -2.52 14.34 10.89
N CYS A 191 -1.24 13.99 10.69
CA CYS A 191 -0.72 12.63 10.84
C CYS A 191 0.02 12.45 12.17
N TYR A 192 0.92 13.39 12.46
CA TYR A 192 1.86 13.30 13.59
C TYR A 192 2.13 14.66 14.21
N PHE A 193 2.21 14.69 15.54
CA PHE A 193 2.53 15.89 16.31
C PHE A 193 3.78 15.68 17.16
N HIS A 194 4.80 16.49 16.93
CA HIS A 194 6.06 16.43 17.66
C HIS A 194 6.03 17.34 18.89
N SER A 195 5.64 16.79 20.03
CA SER A 195 5.32 17.57 21.23
C SER A 195 6.44 18.47 21.76
N ALA A 196 7.70 18.02 21.67
CA ALA A 196 8.84 18.80 22.18
C ALA A 196 9.19 20.02 21.31
N LYS A 197 8.83 19.99 20.02
CA LYS A 197 9.14 21.07 19.06
C LYS A 197 7.90 21.84 18.63
N LYS A 198 6.71 21.37 19.03
CA LYS A 198 5.41 21.92 18.65
C LYS A 198 5.22 22.02 17.12
N SER A 199 5.92 21.16 16.38
CA SER A 199 5.80 21.00 14.93
C SER A 199 4.90 19.81 14.60
N CYS A 200 4.34 19.81 13.39
CA CYS A 200 3.47 18.73 12.96
C CYS A 200 3.75 18.25 11.53
N LEU A 201 3.30 17.03 11.27
CA LEU A 201 3.24 16.41 9.96
C LEU A 201 1.78 16.36 9.51
N LEU A 202 1.53 16.95 8.35
CA LEU A 202 0.24 16.94 7.67
C LEU A 202 0.33 16.08 6.42
N ARG A 203 -0.80 15.52 6.00
CA ARG A 203 -0.94 14.92 4.66
C ARG A 203 -2.16 15.40 3.92
N SER A 204 -2.06 15.44 2.59
CA SER A 204 -3.16 15.76 1.70
C SER A 204 -2.95 15.15 0.31
N SER A 205 -3.88 15.41 -0.60
CA SER A 205 -3.62 15.34 -2.04
C SER A 205 -3.10 16.67 -2.58
N GLN A 206 -2.70 16.69 -3.86
CA GLN A 206 -2.39 17.93 -4.58
C GLN A 206 -3.58 18.92 -4.64
N PRO A 207 -3.30 20.23 -4.74
CA PRO A 207 -4.32 21.27 -4.92
C PRO A 207 -4.84 21.36 -6.37
N ALA A 208 -6.05 21.89 -6.54
CA ALA A 208 -6.72 22.17 -7.82
C ALA A 208 -6.30 23.53 -8.41
N SER A 209 -5.00 23.85 -8.34
CA SER A 209 -4.48 25.14 -8.83
C SER A 209 -4.55 25.26 -10.36
N GLY A 210 -4.37 24.16 -11.09
CA GLY A 210 -4.40 24.12 -12.55
C GLY A 210 -3.33 24.99 -13.23
N ILE A 211 -3.54 25.24 -14.52
CA ILE A 211 -2.71 26.15 -15.33
C ILE A 211 -2.98 27.60 -14.92
N THR A 212 -4.24 27.96 -14.68
CA THR A 212 -4.68 29.32 -14.31
C THR A 212 -4.38 29.69 -12.86
N THR A 213 -3.65 28.86 -12.12
CA THR A 213 -3.26 29.10 -10.72
C THR A 213 -4.44 29.52 -9.83
N LYS A 214 -5.54 28.77 -9.91
CA LYS A 214 -6.72 28.95 -9.05
C LYS A 214 -6.30 29.01 -7.59
N ARG A 215 -6.96 29.89 -6.85
CA ARG A 215 -6.66 30.20 -5.46
C ARG A 215 -7.79 29.73 -4.55
N CYS A 216 -7.44 29.25 -3.36
CA CYS A 216 -8.40 28.91 -2.30
C CYS A 216 -7.90 29.52 -0.99
N LYS A 217 -8.55 30.60 -0.55
CA LYS A 217 -8.17 31.31 0.69
C LYS A 217 -8.40 30.43 1.92
N GLU A 218 -9.37 29.53 1.86
CA GLU A 218 -9.68 28.60 2.94
C GLU A 218 -8.63 27.49 3.08
N ASP A 219 -8.05 27.01 1.98
CA ASP A 219 -6.91 26.08 2.03
C ASP A 219 -5.66 26.77 2.60
N GLU A 220 -5.38 27.99 2.14
CA GLU A 220 -4.30 28.83 2.70
C GLU A 220 -4.49 29.07 4.20
N LYS A 221 -5.71 29.41 4.63
CA LYS A 221 -6.03 29.63 6.05
C LYS A 221 -5.85 28.34 6.87
N LEU A 222 -6.34 27.20 6.37
CA LEU A 222 -6.17 25.91 7.02
C LEU A 222 -4.70 25.59 7.24
N LEU A 223 -3.85 25.75 6.22
CA LEU A 223 -2.42 25.51 6.35
C LEU A 223 -1.77 26.50 7.31
N ASN A 224 -2.00 27.80 7.16
CA ASN A 224 -1.33 28.80 8.00
C ASN A 224 -1.70 28.69 9.49
N GLU A 225 -2.88 28.18 9.84
CA GLU A 225 -3.25 27.91 11.24
C GLU A 225 -2.45 26.75 11.87
N THR A 226 -1.73 25.95 11.07
CA THR A 226 -0.84 24.88 11.55
C THR A 226 0.59 25.36 11.84
N LEU A 227 0.89 26.61 11.49
CA LEU A 227 2.19 27.24 11.74
C LEU A 227 2.16 27.97 13.08
N SER A 228 3.24 27.90 13.85
CA SER A 228 3.43 28.83 14.96
C SER A 228 3.67 30.24 14.41
N SER A 229 3.29 31.27 15.17
CA SER A 229 3.59 32.68 14.85
C SER A 229 5.07 32.81 14.48
N ASP A 230 5.34 33.35 13.29
CA ASP A 230 6.68 33.55 12.69
C ASP A 230 7.42 32.31 12.13
N SER A 231 6.82 31.12 12.19
CA SER A 231 7.40 29.93 11.56
C SER A 231 7.11 29.84 10.05
N LYS A 232 8.04 29.20 9.33
CA LYS A 232 7.84 28.80 7.93
C LYS A 232 7.58 27.31 7.87
N GLY A 233 6.63 26.91 7.03
CA GLY A 233 6.32 25.52 6.75
C GLY A 233 7.11 24.96 5.56
N LEU A 234 7.16 23.64 5.46
CA LEU A 234 7.66 22.92 4.29
C LEU A 234 6.52 22.15 3.63
N ILE A 235 6.40 22.25 2.31
CA ILE A 235 5.60 21.36 1.48
C ILE A 235 6.54 20.39 0.79
N PHE A 236 6.42 19.11 1.13
CA PHE A 236 7.13 18.03 0.47
C PHE A 236 6.22 17.36 -0.55
N ASP A 237 6.34 17.77 -1.81
CA ASP A 237 5.64 17.14 -2.92
C ASP A 237 6.44 15.91 -3.37
N THR A 238 5.86 14.73 -3.18
CA THR A 238 6.55 13.46 -3.49
C THR A 238 6.87 13.29 -4.96
N ARG A 239 6.25 14.05 -5.87
CA ARG A 239 6.37 13.86 -7.33
C ARG A 239 7.64 14.47 -7.91
N ASN A 240 7.96 14.06 -9.13
CA ASN A 240 8.90 14.75 -10.02
C ASN A 240 8.23 15.87 -10.83
N THR A 241 9.05 16.78 -11.39
CA THR A 241 8.60 17.95 -12.16
C THR A 241 7.70 17.57 -13.35
N THR A 242 8.00 16.48 -14.05
CA THR A 242 7.19 15.99 -15.18
C THR A 242 5.78 15.60 -14.73
N SER A 243 5.66 14.91 -13.60
CA SER A 243 4.38 14.50 -13.03
C SER A 243 3.58 15.71 -12.53
N VAL A 244 4.26 16.72 -11.97
CA VAL A 244 3.64 17.99 -11.58
C VAL A 244 3.06 18.71 -12.81
N TYR A 245 3.83 18.81 -13.90
CA TYR A 245 3.36 19.41 -15.14
C TYR A 245 2.12 18.71 -15.70
N ASN A 246 2.15 17.38 -15.77
CA ASN A 246 1.00 16.58 -16.23
C ASN A 246 -0.24 16.76 -15.36
N SER A 247 -0.06 16.92 -14.05
CA SER A 247 -1.15 17.26 -13.12
C SER A 247 -1.74 18.64 -13.39
N ARG A 248 -0.90 19.64 -13.73
CA ARG A 248 -1.36 20.99 -14.06
C ARG A 248 -2.28 21.01 -15.26
N SER A 249 -1.94 20.25 -16.30
CA SER A 249 -2.79 20.08 -17.49
C SER A 249 -4.16 19.45 -17.17
N LYS A 250 -4.29 18.71 -16.07
CA LYS A 250 -5.54 18.10 -15.60
C LYS A 250 -6.32 18.98 -14.59
N GLY A 251 -5.91 20.23 -14.41
CA GLY A 251 -6.56 21.16 -13.47
C GLY A 251 -6.07 21.07 -12.02
N PHE A 252 -5.06 20.23 -11.74
CA PHE A 252 -4.41 20.17 -10.42
C PHE A 252 -3.08 20.92 -10.42
N GLY A 253 -2.18 20.67 -9.48
CA GLY A 253 -0.86 21.30 -9.52
C GLY A 253 -0.19 21.35 -8.17
N VAL A 254 0.27 22.54 -7.81
CA VAL A 254 1.09 22.84 -6.63
C VAL A 254 0.65 24.17 -6.03
N GLU A 255 0.94 24.37 -4.76
CA GLU A 255 0.70 25.57 -3.99
C GLU A 255 1.57 26.73 -4.50
N PRO A 256 1.06 27.79 -5.17
CA PRO A 256 1.91 28.85 -5.73
C PRO A 256 2.58 29.71 -4.63
N ASP A 257 3.85 30.08 -4.79
CA ASP A 257 4.61 30.81 -3.75
C ASP A 257 3.99 32.17 -3.40
N SER A 258 3.32 32.82 -4.37
CA SER A 258 2.58 34.07 -4.17
C SER A 258 1.41 33.94 -3.19
N ASN A 259 0.82 32.74 -3.10
CA ASN A 259 -0.37 32.47 -2.30
C ASN A 259 -0.01 31.76 -0.98
N TYR A 260 1.08 30.99 -0.98
CA TYR A 260 1.57 30.22 0.15
C TYR A 260 2.96 30.71 0.58
N SER A 261 3.10 32.01 0.82
CA SER A 261 4.40 32.68 1.05
C SER A 261 5.17 32.20 2.28
N GLN A 262 4.46 31.63 3.27
CA GLN A 262 5.07 31.01 4.47
C GLN A 262 5.53 29.57 4.24
N TRP A 263 5.24 28.99 3.08
CA TRP A 263 5.50 27.58 2.78
C TRP A 263 6.57 27.43 1.70
N LYS A 264 7.69 26.83 2.07
CA LYS A 264 8.73 26.45 1.10
C LYS A 264 8.38 25.10 0.48
N LYS A 265 8.50 24.94 -0.84
CA LYS A 265 8.29 23.64 -1.50
C LYS A 265 9.61 22.89 -1.74
N THR A 266 9.55 21.57 -1.72
CA THR A 266 10.62 20.66 -2.12
C THR A 266 10.02 19.41 -2.77
N TYR A 267 10.75 18.80 -3.69
CA TYR A 267 10.27 17.67 -4.49
C TYR A 267 11.02 16.38 -4.13
N GLY A 268 10.28 15.29 -3.92
CA GLY A 268 10.81 13.97 -3.61
C GLY A 268 11.25 13.16 -4.83
N ASN A 269 10.77 13.52 -6.03
CA ASN A 269 11.06 12.83 -7.29
C ASN A 269 10.71 11.32 -7.30
N LEU A 270 9.72 10.92 -6.49
CA LEU A 270 9.24 9.55 -6.44
C LEU A 270 8.46 9.20 -7.70
N ALA A 271 8.63 7.96 -8.15
CA ALA A 271 7.83 7.40 -9.22
C ALA A 271 6.40 7.14 -8.72
N ARG A 272 5.46 7.05 -9.66
CA ARG A 272 4.06 6.72 -9.42
C ARG A 272 3.90 5.21 -9.31
N HIS A 273 2.75 4.79 -8.77
CA HIS A 273 2.45 3.36 -8.56
C HIS A 273 2.62 2.50 -9.82
N LYS A 274 2.28 2.99 -11.03
CA LYS A 274 2.45 2.22 -12.28
C LYS A 274 3.92 1.91 -12.60
N GLU A 275 4.80 2.85 -12.27
CA GLU A 275 6.23 2.70 -12.48
C GLU A 275 6.80 1.71 -11.45
N PHE A 276 6.34 1.71 -10.20
CA PHE A 276 6.74 0.72 -9.18
C PHE A 276 6.52 -0.73 -9.63
N THR A 277 5.40 -1.02 -10.27
CA THR A 277 5.08 -2.37 -10.77
C THR A 277 6.14 -2.87 -11.76
N GLU A 278 6.55 -2.02 -12.70
CA GLU A 278 7.56 -2.39 -13.71
C GLU A 278 8.96 -2.48 -13.12
N MET A 279 9.29 -1.59 -12.19
CA MET A 279 10.57 -1.60 -11.47
C MET A 279 10.72 -2.88 -10.63
N PHE A 280 9.66 -3.25 -9.93
CA PHE A 280 9.62 -4.45 -9.12
C PHE A 280 9.72 -5.73 -9.94
N ARG A 281 9.01 -5.81 -11.08
CA ARG A 281 9.13 -6.95 -12.00
C ARG A 281 10.58 -7.17 -12.42
N LYS A 282 11.27 -6.13 -12.90
CA LYS A 282 12.68 -6.20 -13.29
C LYS A 282 13.59 -6.60 -12.13
N TYR A 283 13.30 -6.09 -10.93
CA TYR A 283 14.03 -6.43 -9.71
C TYR A 283 13.92 -7.92 -9.40
N VAL A 284 12.70 -8.47 -9.36
CA VAL A 284 12.46 -9.89 -9.10
C VAL A 284 13.09 -10.78 -10.20
N GLU A 285 12.98 -10.40 -11.46
CA GLU A 285 13.64 -11.12 -12.57
C GLU A 285 15.16 -11.17 -12.42
N ALA A 286 15.78 -10.09 -11.94
CA ALA A 286 17.20 -10.09 -11.63
C ALA A 286 17.53 -11.02 -10.46
N CYS A 287 16.68 -11.08 -9.43
CA CYS A 287 16.90 -11.93 -8.25
C CYS A 287 16.74 -13.44 -8.52
N ILE A 288 15.88 -13.83 -9.46
CA ILE A 288 15.59 -15.25 -9.75
C ILE A 288 16.57 -15.84 -10.78
N ASP A 289 17.26 -15.00 -11.57
CA ASP A 289 18.23 -15.46 -12.59
C ASP A 289 19.53 -15.98 -11.98
N SER A 290 19.54 -17.26 -11.62
CA SER A 290 20.69 -17.98 -11.08
C SER A 290 21.80 -18.28 -12.08
N GLU A 291 21.56 -18.09 -13.39
CA GLU A 291 22.54 -18.36 -14.44
C GLU A 291 23.37 -17.11 -14.80
N SER A 292 22.97 -15.94 -14.28
CA SER A 292 23.63 -14.67 -14.57
C SER A 292 24.98 -14.53 -13.87
N SER A 293 25.95 -13.92 -14.56
CA SER A 293 27.20 -13.49 -13.94
C SER A 293 26.95 -12.35 -12.93
N THR A 294 27.80 -12.20 -11.92
CA THR A 294 27.67 -11.14 -10.90
C THR A 294 27.57 -9.73 -11.53
N SER A 295 28.35 -9.44 -12.57
CA SER A 295 28.32 -8.13 -13.23
C SER A 295 27.00 -7.89 -13.98
N THR A 296 26.48 -8.91 -14.65
CA THR A 296 25.17 -8.86 -15.29
C THR A 296 24.06 -8.68 -14.26
N TRP A 297 24.11 -9.42 -13.15
CA TRP A 297 23.15 -9.32 -12.06
C TRP A 297 23.11 -7.91 -11.46
N LEU A 298 24.28 -7.33 -11.12
CA LEU A 298 24.38 -5.97 -10.61
C LEU A 298 23.81 -4.94 -11.59
N SER A 299 24.11 -5.07 -12.88
CA SER A 299 23.58 -4.19 -13.93
C SER A 299 22.06 -4.29 -14.06
N ARG A 300 21.49 -5.50 -13.94
CA ARG A 300 20.04 -5.71 -13.95
C ARG A 300 19.37 -5.14 -12.70
N LEU A 301 19.98 -5.30 -11.53
CA LEU A 301 19.50 -4.67 -10.29
C LEU A 301 19.48 -3.15 -10.40
N GLU A 302 20.55 -2.54 -10.89
CA GLU A 302 20.61 -1.09 -11.08
C GLU A 302 19.56 -0.61 -12.08
N SER A 303 19.45 -1.27 -13.23
CA SER A 303 18.49 -0.92 -14.28
C SER A 303 17.02 -1.19 -13.92
N SER A 304 16.74 -2.00 -12.90
CA SER A 304 15.39 -2.13 -12.32
C SER A 304 14.90 -0.82 -11.71
N GLY A 305 15.84 -0.02 -11.18
CA GLY A 305 15.59 1.22 -10.46
C GLY A 305 14.92 1.05 -9.09
N TRP A 306 14.62 -0.17 -8.62
CA TRP A 306 13.95 -0.42 -7.33
C TRP A 306 14.73 0.20 -6.16
N LEU A 307 16.03 -0.12 -6.06
CA LEU A 307 16.92 0.41 -5.03
C LEU A 307 17.07 1.94 -5.10
N ARG A 308 17.01 2.51 -6.30
CA ARG A 308 17.02 3.97 -6.48
C ARG A 308 15.76 4.62 -5.91
N GLN A 309 14.59 3.99 -6.05
CA GLN A 309 13.36 4.50 -5.44
C GLN A 309 13.38 4.36 -3.91
N LEU A 310 13.90 3.26 -3.38
CA LEU A 310 14.12 3.11 -1.93
C LEU A 310 14.99 4.25 -1.39
N GLN A 311 16.11 4.53 -2.05
CA GLN A 311 16.98 5.64 -1.65
C GLN A 311 16.24 6.99 -1.65
N LEU A 312 15.41 7.27 -2.66
CA LEU A 312 14.63 8.51 -2.71
C LEU A 312 13.56 8.58 -1.61
N ILE A 313 12.93 7.45 -1.28
CA ILE A 313 11.96 7.35 -0.17
C ILE A 313 12.64 7.64 1.16
N ILE A 314 13.77 6.98 1.43
CA ILE A 314 14.54 7.17 2.67
C ILE A 314 14.99 8.62 2.79
N ASN A 315 15.54 9.19 1.72
CA ASN A 315 15.92 10.60 1.68
C ASN A 315 14.72 11.53 1.91
N GLY A 316 13.57 11.23 1.32
CA GLY A 316 12.33 11.99 1.52
C GLY A 316 11.86 11.98 2.96
N GLY A 317 11.80 10.81 3.60
CA GLY A 317 11.46 10.70 5.01
C GLY A 317 12.47 11.38 5.93
N ASN A 318 13.77 11.29 5.63
CA ASN A 318 14.81 12.03 6.35
C ASN A 318 14.62 13.55 6.25
N VAL A 319 14.30 14.07 5.06
CA VAL A 319 14.00 15.50 4.87
C VAL A 319 12.79 15.91 5.71
N VAL A 320 11.70 15.13 5.67
CA VAL A 320 10.49 15.42 6.44
C VAL A 320 10.79 15.38 7.95
N ALA A 321 11.43 14.31 8.43
CA ALA A 321 11.77 14.13 9.84
C ALA A 321 12.71 15.23 10.36
N ALA A 322 13.77 15.54 9.63
CA ALA A 322 14.73 16.58 10.02
C ALA A 322 14.08 17.97 10.13
N ASN A 323 13.12 18.31 9.27
CA ASN A 323 12.41 19.58 9.35
C ASN A 323 11.47 19.63 10.56
N ILE A 324 10.76 18.53 10.85
CA ILE A 324 9.92 18.42 12.05
C ILE A 324 10.77 18.56 13.32
N GLN A 325 11.92 17.90 13.39
CA GLN A 325 12.83 17.99 14.53
C GLN A 325 13.43 19.39 14.72
N LYS A 326 13.53 20.18 13.65
CA LYS A 326 13.91 21.61 13.68
C LYS A 326 12.77 22.54 14.09
N GLY A 327 11.56 22.03 14.27
CA GLY A 327 10.38 22.81 14.64
C GLY A 327 9.57 23.33 13.46
N ALA A 328 9.84 22.92 12.23
CA ALA A 328 9.02 23.29 11.07
C ALA A 328 7.84 22.31 10.91
N THR A 329 6.64 22.84 10.66
CA THR A 329 5.50 22.04 10.20
C THR A 329 5.72 21.62 8.75
N VAL A 330 5.41 20.36 8.45
CA VAL A 330 5.59 19.78 7.10
C VAL A 330 4.26 19.25 6.57
N LEU A 331 3.88 19.67 5.36
CA LEU A 331 2.81 19.07 4.57
C LEU A 331 3.42 18.11 3.54
N VAL A 332 3.05 16.83 3.60
CA VAL A 332 3.42 15.85 2.57
C VAL A 332 2.23 15.61 1.66
N HIS A 333 2.43 15.73 0.35
CA HIS A 333 1.43 15.31 -0.61
C HIS A 333 2.07 14.74 -1.88
N GLY A 334 1.23 14.14 -2.71
CA GLY A 334 1.58 13.61 -4.02
C GLY A 334 0.42 13.88 -4.95
N GLY A 335 0.20 13.02 -5.95
CA GLY A 335 -0.99 13.14 -6.80
C GLY A 335 -2.29 12.97 -5.98
N SER A 336 -2.72 11.73 -5.80
CA SER A 336 -3.96 11.42 -5.06
C SER A 336 -3.80 11.44 -3.54
N GLY A 337 -2.59 11.53 -2.99
CA GLY A 337 -2.36 11.47 -1.54
C GLY A 337 -2.58 10.09 -0.90
N LYS A 338 -2.56 9.01 -1.70
CA LYS A 338 -2.87 7.62 -1.27
C LYS A 338 -1.72 6.61 -1.43
N ASP A 339 -0.64 7.01 -2.10
CA ASP A 339 0.47 6.11 -2.44
C ASP A 339 1.76 6.66 -1.82
N THR A 340 2.60 7.33 -2.61
CA THR A 340 3.89 7.91 -2.19
C THR A 340 3.80 8.84 -0.98
N THR A 341 2.67 9.55 -0.83
CA THR A 341 2.38 10.38 0.35
C THR A 341 2.39 9.57 1.63
N LEU A 342 1.74 8.39 1.62
CA LEU A 342 1.63 7.53 2.79
C LEU A 342 2.96 6.82 3.08
N ILE A 343 3.72 6.46 2.03
CA ILE A 343 5.09 5.95 2.19
C ILE A 343 5.93 6.97 2.97
N VAL A 344 6.01 8.21 2.49
CA VAL A 344 6.88 9.23 3.09
C VAL A 344 6.36 9.68 4.46
N SER A 345 5.05 9.87 4.63
CA SER A 345 4.50 10.27 5.93
C SER A 345 4.67 9.19 7.00
N SER A 346 4.50 7.92 6.64
CA SER A 346 4.67 6.81 7.57
C SER A 346 6.15 6.58 7.90
N PHE A 347 7.02 6.59 6.89
CA PHE A 347 8.46 6.39 7.12
C PHE A 347 9.05 7.51 7.99
N ALA A 348 8.65 8.77 7.78
CA ALA A 348 9.04 9.86 8.67
C ALA A 348 8.60 9.64 10.13
N GLN A 349 7.42 9.05 10.36
CA GLN A 349 6.96 8.70 11.71
C GLN A 349 7.79 7.58 12.35
N VAL A 350 8.22 6.58 11.58
CA VAL A 350 9.15 5.53 12.05
C VAL A 350 10.47 6.15 12.54
N LEU A 351 10.99 7.15 11.82
CA LEU A 351 12.21 7.88 12.20
C LEU A 351 12.01 8.76 13.45
N LEU A 352 10.86 9.42 13.56
CA LEU A 352 10.59 10.43 14.59
C LEU A 352 10.11 9.86 15.92
N ASP A 353 9.30 8.79 15.89
CA ASP A 353 8.59 8.28 17.05
C ASP A 353 9.07 6.86 17.41
N PRO A 354 9.78 6.68 18.54
CA PRO A 354 10.19 5.37 19.03
C PRO A 354 9.03 4.38 19.19
N GLN A 355 7.79 4.84 19.45
CA GLN A 355 6.64 3.94 19.56
C GLN A 355 6.36 3.21 18.25
N CYS A 356 6.56 3.88 17.10
CA CYS A 356 6.39 3.28 15.78
C CYS A 356 7.39 2.15 15.47
N ARG A 357 8.38 1.92 16.34
CA ARG A 357 9.37 0.83 16.23
C ARG A 357 9.10 -0.35 17.17
N THR A 358 7.97 -0.33 17.87
CA THR A 358 7.44 -1.49 18.61
C THR A 358 6.39 -2.21 17.75
N VAL A 359 6.10 -3.48 18.03
CA VAL A 359 5.08 -4.25 17.28
C VAL A 359 3.73 -3.52 17.29
N LEU A 360 3.17 -3.25 18.47
CA LEU A 360 1.88 -2.55 18.63
C LEU A 360 1.89 -1.14 18.04
N GLY A 361 3.01 -0.41 18.15
CA GLY A 361 3.07 0.94 17.59
C GLY A 361 3.23 0.96 16.07
N PHE A 362 3.88 -0.05 15.48
CA PHE A 362 3.94 -0.21 14.03
C PHE A 362 2.57 -0.63 13.45
N GLU A 363 1.85 -1.51 14.14
CA GLU A 363 0.45 -1.84 13.81
C GLU A 363 -0.44 -0.59 13.90
N SER A 364 -0.29 0.22 14.96
CA SER A 364 -1.00 1.50 15.10
C SER A 364 -0.69 2.47 13.95
N LEU A 365 0.58 2.53 13.52
CA LEU A 365 0.99 3.32 12.36
C LEU A 365 0.30 2.83 11.08
N ILE A 366 0.26 1.52 10.83
CA ILE A 366 -0.43 0.94 9.66
C ILE A 366 -1.93 1.26 9.71
N ALA A 367 -2.57 1.06 10.87
CA ALA A 367 -3.99 1.34 11.04
C ALA A 367 -4.34 2.80 10.72
N ARG A 368 -3.54 3.77 11.21
CA ARG A 368 -3.80 5.20 11.01
C ARG A 368 -3.39 5.70 9.61
N GLU A 369 -2.18 5.37 9.17
CA GLU A 369 -1.55 5.98 7.99
C GLU A 369 -1.76 5.20 6.70
N TRP A 370 -2.24 3.95 6.77
CA TRP A 370 -2.54 3.15 5.59
C TRP A 370 -4.01 2.80 5.49
N LEU A 371 -4.60 2.20 6.54
CA LEU A 371 -5.99 1.78 6.53
C LEU A 371 -6.95 2.98 6.61
N ALA A 372 -6.91 3.73 7.72
CA ALA A 372 -7.76 4.90 7.90
C ALA A 372 -7.47 6.00 6.87
N ALA A 373 -6.22 6.08 6.40
CA ALA A 373 -5.82 6.98 5.32
C ALA A 373 -6.41 6.65 3.95
N GLY A 374 -6.98 5.45 3.77
CA GLY A 374 -7.57 5.01 2.51
C GLY A 374 -6.56 4.64 1.43
N HIS A 375 -5.46 3.97 1.80
CA HIS A 375 -4.65 3.25 0.81
C HIS A 375 -5.51 2.15 0.17
N SER A 376 -5.53 2.08 -1.16
CA SER A 376 -6.36 1.12 -1.89
C SER A 376 -5.73 -0.29 -1.89
N PHE A 377 -5.56 -0.94 -0.73
CA PHE A 377 -4.94 -2.28 -0.63
C PHE A 377 -5.53 -3.29 -1.61
N ARG A 378 -6.86 -3.33 -1.73
CA ARG A 378 -7.54 -4.25 -2.66
C ARG A 378 -7.11 -4.05 -4.11
N GLU A 379 -7.02 -2.80 -4.58
CA GLU A 379 -6.60 -2.48 -5.96
C GLU A 379 -5.10 -2.67 -6.15
N ARG A 380 -4.29 -2.30 -5.15
CA ARG A 380 -2.83 -2.30 -5.23
C ARG A 380 -2.25 -3.71 -5.14
N CYS A 381 -2.85 -4.58 -4.33
CA CYS A 381 -2.35 -5.91 -4.01
C CYS A 381 -3.08 -7.04 -4.75
N ILE A 382 -3.86 -6.76 -5.81
CA ILE A 382 -4.48 -7.81 -6.66
C ILE A 382 -3.39 -8.79 -7.13
N LYS A 383 -2.27 -8.24 -7.60
CA LYS A 383 -1.02 -8.91 -7.95
C LYS A 383 0.15 -7.98 -7.62
N LEU A 384 1.35 -8.51 -7.41
CA LEU A 384 2.54 -7.69 -7.14
C LEU A 384 3.20 -7.14 -8.41
N GLY A 385 2.86 -7.68 -9.58
CA GLY A 385 3.29 -7.15 -10.87
C GLY A 385 4.25 -8.03 -11.65
N THR A 386 4.60 -9.20 -11.12
CA THR A 386 5.41 -10.22 -11.78
C THR A 386 4.57 -11.10 -12.71
N SER A 387 3.26 -11.21 -12.47
CA SER A 387 2.32 -11.84 -13.40
C SER A 387 2.27 -11.14 -14.76
N ASN A 388 2.23 -11.91 -15.85
CA ASN A 388 2.04 -11.41 -17.22
C ASN A 388 0.71 -10.65 -17.38
N MET A 389 -0.33 -11.05 -16.65
CA MET A 389 -1.61 -10.36 -16.62
C MET A 389 -1.48 -9.04 -15.84
N ARG A 390 -2.01 -7.96 -16.42
CA ARG A 390 -1.94 -6.60 -15.85
C ARG A 390 -3.31 -6.18 -15.33
N TYR A 391 -3.37 -5.87 -14.04
CA TYR A 391 -4.57 -5.33 -13.41
C TYR A 391 -4.44 -3.82 -13.25
N LYS A 392 -5.57 -3.13 -13.43
CA LYS A 392 -5.62 -1.67 -13.30
C LYS A 392 -5.32 -1.29 -11.85
N GLY A 393 -4.34 -0.42 -11.67
CA GLY A 393 -3.99 0.14 -10.36
C GLY A 393 -3.18 -0.78 -9.46
N GLN A 394 -2.79 -1.99 -9.91
CA GLN A 394 -1.87 -2.84 -9.15
C GLN A 394 -0.52 -2.14 -8.96
N ALA A 395 0.06 -2.24 -7.76
CA ALA A 395 1.41 -1.80 -7.48
C ALA A 395 1.92 -2.30 -6.11
N PRO A 396 3.22 -2.62 -5.99
CA PRO A 396 3.86 -3.01 -4.73
C PRO A 396 4.13 -1.80 -3.83
N THR A 397 3.18 -0.87 -3.69
CA THR A 397 3.35 0.38 -2.93
C THR A 397 3.60 0.13 -1.44
N PHE A 398 2.80 -0.76 -0.82
CA PHE A 398 3.00 -1.09 0.60
C PHE A 398 4.27 -1.91 0.82
N LEU A 399 4.60 -2.82 -0.11
CA LEU A 399 5.85 -3.57 -0.06
C LEU A 399 7.07 -2.65 -0.14
N MET A 400 7.05 -1.62 -1.00
CA MET A 400 8.10 -0.61 -1.07
C MET A 400 8.27 0.15 0.28
N PHE A 401 7.18 0.39 1.00
CA PHE A 401 7.27 0.96 2.36
C PHE A 401 7.92 -0.02 3.34
N LEU A 402 7.53 -1.29 3.33
CA LEU A 402 8.10 -2.30 4.21
C LEU A 402 9.60 -2.52 3.93
N ASP A 403 10.01 -2.52 2.66
CA ASP A 403 11.42 -2.59 2.27
C ASP A 403 12.18 -1.35 2.76
N ALA A 404 11.62 -0.14 2.63
CA ALA A 404 12.22 1.06 3.20
C ALA A 404 12.36 1.02 4.73
N VAL A 405 11.45 0.36 5.45
CA VAL A 405 11.54 0.15 6.92
C VAL A 405 12.56 -0.93 7.28
N TYR A 406 12.80 -1.90 6.39
CA TYR A 406 13.80 -2.94 6.57
C TYR A 406 15.22 -2.41 6.44
N GLN A 407 15.46 -1.43 5.55
CA GLN A 407 16.73 -0.68 5.45
C GLN A 407 16.95 0.22 6.67
#